data_AF-A0A371MSS0-F1
#
_entry.id   AF-A0A371MSS0-F1
#
_cell.length_a   1.000
_cell.length_b   1.000
_cell.length_c   1.000
_cell.angle_alpha   90.00
_cell.angle_beta   90.00
_cell.angle_gamma   90.00
#
_symmetry.space_group_name_H-M   'P 1'
#
loop_
_entity.id
_entity.type
_entity.pdbx_description
1 polymer ?
#
loop_
_entity_poly.entity_id
_entity_poly.type
_entity_poly.pdbx_seq_one_letter_code
_entity_poly.pdbx_strand_id
1 'polypeptide(L)'
;MPSRHASETPNSGDGSTRERDGSLLRSLVVSVLLAAVGIVVGFGLVLVAGLVLRVAGIEITPVLSIVLSLVLATGIGFGGVALLYIRYREYDFSYVGFRVPTLRELAYTAVGYVAALSLGLSATAAISLTGVEAGTNNAAQLGMENPEVLLLLIPASFLLIGPGEELLYRGVVQNRLRERLPAVAAIPLASLIFASIHYFSLSGSPSARLVSISLLVLPTLVFGAVYELSDNIVVPALTHGAYNATLFSLLYIALQFSQMA
;
A
#
# COMPACT_ATOMS: atom_id res chain seq x y z
N MET A 1 -51.77 -49.57 -18.67
CA MET A 1 -52.03 -48.16 -18.32
C MET A 1 -51.08 -47.76 -17.20
N PRO A 2 -50.36 -46.64 -17.31
CA PRO A 2 -49.15 -46.37 -16.53
C PRO A 2 -49.43 -45.71 -15.18
N SER A 3 -48.51 -45.97 -14.25
CA SER A 3 -48.38 -45.42 -12.90
C SER A 3 -48.22 -43.90 -12.88
N ARG A 4 -48.93 -43.23 -11.96
CA ARG A 4 -48.74 -41.81 -11.65
C ARG A 4 -47.46 -41.65 -10.81
N HIS A 5 -46.43 -41.05 -11.38
CA HIS A 5 -45.27 -40.56 -10.65
C HIS A 5 -45.65 -39.28 -9.89
N ALA A 6 -45.46 -39.30 -8.57
CA ALA A 6 -45.42 -38.10 -7.75
C ALA A 6 -44.15 -37.30 -8.09
N SER A 7 -44.32 -36.06 -8.53
CA SER A 7 -43.25 -35.09 -8.67
C SER A 7 -43.19 -34.23 -7.40
N GLU A 8 -42.37 -34.64 -6.44
CA GLU A 8 -41.92 -33.75 -5.36
C GLU A 8 -40.57 -33.17 -5.77
N THR A 9 -40.56 -31.90 -6.15
CA THR A 9 -39.33 -31.14 -6.39
C THR A 9 -38.70 -30.77 -5.05
N PRO A 10 -37.39 -31.04 -4.83
CA PRO A 10 -36.72 -30.58 -3.63
C PRO A 10 -36.67 -29.05 -3.62
N ASN A 11 -37.18 -28.50 -2.52
CA ASN A 11 -37.01 -27.12 -2.09
C ASN A 11 -35.52 -26.73 -2.16
N SER A 12 -35.15 -25.96 -3.19
CA SER A 12 -33.85 -25.30 -3.29
C SER A 12 -33.81 -24.15 -2.29
N GLY A 13 -33.57 -24.48 -1.02
CA GLY A 13 -33.31 -23.51 0.03
C GLY A 13 -32.03 -22.73 -0.26
N ASP A 14 -32.18 -21.41 -0.33
CA ASP A 14 -31.43 -20.47 0.50
C ASP A 14 -29.90 -20.66 0.55
N GLY A 15 -29.25 -20.55 -0.61
CA GLY A 15 -27.78 -20.50 -0.72
C GLY A 15 -27.23 -19.28 -1.48
N SER A 16 -28.06 -18.55 -2.24
CA SER A 16 -27.61 -17.49 -3.15
C SER A 16 -27.86 -16.06 -2.63
N THR A 17 -28.44 -15.94 -1.44
CA THR A 17 -28.96 -14.70 -0.84
C THR A 17 -28.07 -14.13 0.28
N ARG A 18 -27.04 -14.87 0.74
CA ARG A 18 -26.29 -14.50 1.95
C ARG A 18 -25.15 -13.47 1.80
N GLU A 19 -24.76 -13.05 0.60
CA GLU A 19 -23.57 -12.18 0.42
C GLU A 19 -23.79 -10.82 -0.28
N ARG A 20 -24.99 -10.51 -0.78
CA ARG A 20 -25.22 -9.24 -1.52
C ARG A 20 -25.59 -8.03 -0.65
N ASP A 21 -25.91 -8.23 0.62
CA ASP A 21 -26.38 -7.15 1.52
C ASP A 21 -25.27 -6.55 2.39
N GLY A 22 -24.39 -5.79 1.76
CA GLY A 22 -23.71 -4.70 2.47
C GLY A 22 -24.22 -3.39 1.90
N SER A 23 -24.37 -2.34 2.67
CA SER A 23 -24.51 -1.00 2.09
C SER A 23 -23.17 -0.55 1.48
N LEU A 24 -23.20 0.35 0.49
CA LEU A 24 -21.99 1.06 0.02
C LEU A 24 -21.24 1.70 1.20
N LEU A 25 -22.00 2.29 2.14
CA LEU A 25 -21.47 2.86 3.37
C LEU A 25 -20.65 1.85 4.17
N ARG A 26 -21.14 0.60 4.33
CA ARG A 26 -20.38 -0.47 5.00
C ARG A 26 -19.06 -0.75 4.28
N SER A 27 -19.04 -0.74 2.95
CA SER A 27 -17.81 -0.94 2.19
C SER A 27 -16.78 0.17 2.47
N LEU A 28 -17.22 1.43 2.38
CA LEU A 28 -16.39 2.60 2.66
C LEU A 28 -15.84 2.58 4.09
N VAL A 29 -16.70 2.32 5.08
CA VAL A 29 -16.31 2.25 6.49
C VAL A 29 -15.30 1.13 6.72
N VAL A 30 -15.55 -0.07 6.18
CA VAL A 30 -14.61 -1.20 6.32
C VAL A 30 -13.27 -0.88 5.66
N SER A 31 -13.25 -0.27 4.48
CA SER A 31 -12.03 0.14 3.80
C SER A 31 -11.19 1.13 4.62
N VAL A 32 -11.83 2.14 5.22
CA VAL A 32 -11.15 3.11 6.09
C VAL A 32 -10.66 2.44 7.38
N LEU A 33 -11.48 1.59 8.01
CA LEU A 33 -11.10 0.87 9.22
C LEU A 33 -9.92 -0.08 8.99
N LEU A 34 -9.88 -0.80 7.86
CA LEU A 34 -8.77 -1.70 7.54
C LEU A 34 -7.45 -0.94 7.39
N ALA A 35 -7.48 0.22 6.72
CA ALA A 35 -6.31 1.10 6.63
C ALA A 35 -5.87 1.59 8.03
N ALA A 36 -6.81 2.05 8.86
CA ALA A 36 -6.52 2.52 10.21
C ALA A 36 -5.97 1.40 11.12
N VAL A 37 -6.56 0.21 11.08
CA VAL A 37 -6.09 -0.97 11.84
C VAL A 37 -4.69 -1.36 11.40
N GLY A 38 -4.38 -1.34 10.10
CA GLY A 38 -3.02 -1.56 9.60
C GLY A 38 -2.00 -0.65 10.27
N ILE A 39 -2.28 0.66 10.34
CA ILE A 39 -1.41 1.64 11.01
C ILE A 39 -1.29 1.34 12.50
N VAL A 40 -2.42 1.16 13.20
CA VAL A 40 -2.44 0.96 14.66
C VAL A 40 -1.69 -0.31 15.05
N VAL A 41 -1.92 -1.41 14.34
CA VAL A 41 -1.22 -2.68 14.57
C VAL A 41 0.27 -2.50 14.29
N GLY A 42 0.63 -1.96 13.13
CA GLY A 42 2.02 -1.77 12.75
C GLY A 42 2.80 -0.89 13.71
N PHE A 43 2.25 0.27 14.05
CA PHE A 43 2.84 1.20 15.02
C PHE A 43 2.93 0.58 16.42
N GLY A 44 1.87 -0.10 16.87
CA GLY A 44 1.86 -0.81 18.15
C GLY A 44 2.97 -1.87 18.24
N LEU A 45 3.16 -2.66 17.17
CA LEU A 45 4.24 -3.65 17.11
C LEU A 45 5.62 -3.01 17.19
N VAL A 46 5.86 -1.92 16.45
CA VAL A 46 7.14 -1.18 16.49
C VAL A 46 7.39 -0.60 17.89
N LEU A 47 6.38 -0.01 18.52
CA LEU A 47 6.48 0.54 19.86
C LEU A 47 6.82 -0.53 20.91
N VAL A 48 6.11 -1.66 20.87
CA VAL A 48 6.33 -2.77 21.81
C VAL A 48 7.74 -3.32 21.62
N ALA A 49 8.17 -3.57 20.37
CA ALA A 49 9.52 -4.05 20.09
C ALA A 49 10.59 -3.06 20.56
N GLY A 50 10.39 -1.76 20.29
CA GLY A 50 11.30 -0.71 20.75
C GLY A 50 11.41 -0.64 22.28
N LEU A 51 10.30 -0.77 23.01
CA LEU A 51 10.30 -0.80 24.47
C LEU A 51 11.03 -2.03 25.01
N VAL A 52 10.78 -3.21 24.44
CA VAL A 52 11.43 -4.46 24.85
C VAL A 52 12.95 -4.36 24.67
N LEU A 53 13.41 -3.86 23.51
CA LEU A 53 14.84 -3.68 23.26
C LEU A 53 15.47 -2.68 24.24
N ARG A 54 14.81 -1.56 24.53
CA ARG A 54 15.28 -0.57 25.51
C ARG A 54 15.38 -1.14 26.92
N VAL A 55 14.38 -1.91 27.36
CA VAL A 55 14.40 -2.58 28.68
C VAL A 55 15.51 -3.62 28.74
N ALA A 56 15.79 -4.31 27.64
CA ALA A 56 16.91 -5.24 27.50
C ALA A 56 18.29 -4.55 27.42
N GLY A 57 18.36 -3.22 27.47
CA GLY A 57 19.61 -2.46 27.36
C GLY A 57 20.21 -2.43 25.95
N ILE A 58 19.42 -2.76 24.93
CA ILE A 58 19.84 -2.75 23.52
C ILE A 58 19.62 -1.35 22.94
N GLU A 59 20.70 -0.74 22.46
CA GLU A 59 20.63 0.54 21.75
C GLU A 59 19.94 0.38 20.39
N ILE A 60 18.99 1.27 20.09
CA ILE A 60 18.27 1.27 18.82
C ILE A 60 18.96 2.24 17.87
N THR A 61 19.76 1.69 16.96
CA THR A 61 20.43 2.46 15.90
C THR A 61 19.41 2.94 14.84
N PRO A 62 19.75 3.96 14.02
CA PRO A 62 18.91 4.39 12.90
C PRO A 62 18.52 3.24 11.95
N VAL A 63 19.50 2.42 11.55
CA VAL A 63 19.28 1.25 10.69
C VAL A 63 18.34 0.25 11.38
N LEU A 64 18.56 -0.07 12.66
CA LEU A 64 17.69 -0.98 13.39
C LEU A 64 16.26 -0.43 13.50
N SER A 65 16.10 0.87 13.72
CA SER A 65 14.77 1.50 13.78
C SER A 65 13.98 1.35 12.46
N ILE A 66 14.67 1.44 11.33
CA ILE A 66 14.10 1.24 9.99
C ILE A 66 13.78 -0.23 9.77
N VAL A 67 14.68 -1.15 10.12
CA VAL A 67 14.42 -2.60 10.01
C VAL A 67 13.19 -2.99 10.82
N LEU A 68 13.08 -2.53 12.07
CA LEU A 68 11.90 -2.77 12.91
C LEU A 68 10.65 -2.21 12.25
N SER A 69 10.69 -0.98 11.73
CA SER A 69 9.55 -0.35 11.07
C SER A 69 9.13 -1.11 9.81
N LEU A 70 10.06 -1.48 8.94
CA LEU A 70 9.78 -2.23 7.71
C LEU A 70 9.18 -3.60 7.99
N VAL A 71 9.79 -4.37 8.91
CA VAL A 71 9.35 -5.73 9.22
C VAL A 71 8.04 -5.71 9.98
N LEU A 72 7.93 -4.89 11.03
CA LEU A 72 6.79 -4.93 11.93
C LEU A 72 5.60 -4.10 11.44
N ALA A 73 5.84 -2.88 10.93
CA ALA A 73 4.74 -2.04 10.46
C ALA A 73 4.29 -2.43 9.05
N THR A 74 5.21 -2.53 8.10
CA THR A 74 4.84 -2.79 6.70
C THR A 74 4.65 -4.27 6.42
N GLY A 75 5.61 -5.12 6.82
CA GLY A 75 5.52 -6.57 6.61
C GLY A 75 4.40 -7.21 7.42
N ILE A 76 4.48 -7.12 8.75
CA ILE A 76 3.51 -7.78 9.65
C ILE A 76 2.25 -6.93 9.84
N GLY A 77 2.36 -5.63 10.04
CA GLY A 77 1.21 -4.76 10.28
C GLY A 77 0.27 -4.72 9.08
N PHE A 78 0.73 -4.22 7.94
CA PHE A 78 -0.11 -4.16 6.74
C PHE A 78 -0.37 -5.54 6.13
N GLY A 79 0.68 -6.33 5.92
CA GLY A 79 0.55 -7.67 5.35
C GLY A 79 -0.31 -8.58 6.23
N GLY A 80 -0.08 -8.60 7.54
CA GLY A 80 -0.87 -9.40 8.49
C GLY A 80 -2.33 -8.98 8.57
N VAL A 81 -2.64 -7.68 8.61
CA VAL A 81 -4.03 -7.20 8.59
C VAL A 81 -4.73 -7.61 7.28
N ALA A 82 -4.04 -7.51 6.15
CA ALA A 82 -4.60 -7.93 4.87
C ALA A 82 -4.87 -9.45 4.83
N LEU A 83 -3.92 -10.27 5.28
CA LEU A 83 -4.08 -11.73 5.35
C LEU A 83 -5.19 -12.15 6.31
N LEU A 84 -5.27 -11.51 7.48
CA LEU A 84 -6.34 -11.75 8.45
C LEU A 84 -7.70 -11.39 7.87
N TYR A 85 -7.81 -10.30 7.13
CA TYR A 85 -9.04 -9.91 6.46
C TYR A 85 -9.46 -10.92 5.38
N ILE A 86 -8.54 -11.33 4.51
CA ILE A 86 -8.77 -12.35 3.48
C ILE A 86 -9.27 -13.64 4.15
N ARG A 87 -8.60 -14.08 5.21
CA ARG A 87 -8.96 -15.28 5.96
C ARG A 87 -10.31 -15.16 6.67
N TYR A 88 -10.62 -13.99 7.24
CA TYR A 88 -11.89 -13.69 7.90
C TYR A 88 -13.06 -13.70 6.92
N ARG A 89 -12.84 -13.25 5.69
CA ARG A 89 -13.82 -13.30 4.59
C ARG A 89 -13.91 -14.67 3.91
N GLU A 90 -13.13 -15.65 4.37
CA GLU A 90 -13.03 -16.99 3.78
C GLU A 90 -12.62 -16.98 2.30
N TYR A 91 -11.87 -15.95 1.89
CA TYR A 91 -11.28 -15.86 0.57
C TYR A 91 -9.92 -16.56 0.53
N ASP A 92 -9.54 -16.99 -0.67
CA ASP A 92 -8.18 -17.46 -0.96
C ASP A 92 -7.34 -16.34 -1.62
N PHE A 93 -6.10 -16.67 -1.99
CA PHE A 93 -5.19 -15.71 -2.61
C PHE A 93 -5.59 -15.27 -4.03
N SER A 94 -6.58 -15.92 -4.66
CA SER A 94 -7.14 -15.45 -5.92
C SER A 94 -7.89 -14.13 -5.74
N TYR A 95 -8.39 -13.81 -4.54
CA TYR A 95 -9.00 -12.52 -4.23
C TYR A 95 -8.05 -11.34 -4.47
N VAL A 96 -6.75 -11.55 -4.29
CA VAL A 96 -5.72 -10.54 -4.58
C VAL A 96 -4.99 -10.81 -5.90
N GLY A 97 -5.34 -11.88 -6.62
CA GLY A 97 -4.68 -12.26 -7.86
C GLY A 97 -3.21 -12.65 -7.67
N PHE A 98 -2.81 -13.28 -6.56
CA PHE A 98 -1.40 -13.61 -6.32
C PHE A 98 -0.88 -14.65 -7.33
N ARG A 99 -0.07 -14.22 -8.29
CA ARG A 99 0.49 -15.07 -9.35
C ARG A 99 1.74 -14.48 -9.97
N VAL A 100 2.57 -15.34 -10.58
CA VAL A 100 3.76 -14.89 -11.33
C VAL A 100 3.31 -14.02 -12.51
N PRO A 101 3.87 -12.80 -12.68
CA PRO A 101 3.49 -11.92 -13.78
C PRO A 101 3.78 -12.52 -15.16
N THR A 102 2.84 -12.32 -16.09
CA THR A 102 3.09 -12.58 -17.51
C THR A 102 3.99 -11.51 -18.13
N LEU A 103 4.56 -11.74 -19.33
CA LEU A 103 5.33 -10.70 -20.04
C LEU A 103 4.52 -9.41 -20.27
N ARG A 104 3.22 -9.54 -20.53
CA ARG A 104 2.29 -8.40 -20.68
C ARG A 104 2.16 -7.61 -19.38
N GLU A 105 2.11 -8.30 -18.25
CA GLU A 105 2.03 -7.69 -16.92
C GLU A 105 3.36 -7.08 -16.47
N LEU A 106 4.49 -7.62 -16.90
CA LEU A 106 5.78 -6.97 -16.75
C LEU A 106 5.84 -5.67 -17.58
N ALA A 107 5.23 -5.64 -18.76
CA ALA A 107 5.07 -4.39 -19.51
C ALA A 107 4.18 -3.37 -18.76
N TYR A 108 3.09 -3.82 -18.14
CA TYR A 108 2.29 -2.96 -17.24
C TYR A 108 3.12 -2.45 -16.05
N THR A 109 3.96 -3.29 -15.49
CA THR A 109 4.87 -2.92 -14.39
C THR A 109 5.79 -1.78 -14.82
N ALA A 110 6.44 -1.92 -15.98
CA ALA A 110 7.38 -0.95 -16.52
C ALA A 110 6.70 0.37 -16.93
N VAL A 111 5.57 0.30 -17.64
CA VAL A 111 4.79 1.49 -18.04
C VAL A 111 4.23 2.20 -16.82
N GLY A 112 3.70 1.46 -15.84
CA GLY A 112 3.21 2.01 -14.58
C GLY A 112 4.32 2.67 -13.78
N TYR A 113 5.51 2.07 -13.74
CA TYR A 113 6.68 2.65 -13.07
C TYR A 113 7.06 3.99 -13.68
N VAL A 114 7.18 4.06 -15.01
CA VAL A 114 7.50 5.30 -15.72
C VAL A 114 6.40 6.34 -15.48
N ALA A 115 5.12 5.96 -15.62
CA ALA A 115 4.00 6.87 -15.41
C ALA A 115 3.95 7.42 -13.97
N ALA A 116 4.15 6.57 -12.97
CA ALA A 116 4.16 6.98 -11.56
C ALA A 116 5.33 7.95 -11.26
N LEU A 117 6.53 7.65 -11.76
CA LEU A 117 7.68 8.55 -11.64
C LEU A 117 7.45 9.87 -12.35
N SER A 118 6.99 9.85 -13.60
CA SER A 118 6.71 11.07 -14.36
C SER A 118 5.68 11.94 -13.65
N LEU A 119 4.56 11.36 -13.20
CA LEU A 119 3.54 12.10 -12.46
C LEU A 119 4.08 12.69 -11.16
N GLY A 120 4.79 11.88 -10.36
CA GLY A 120 5.36 12.33 -9.08
C GLY A 120 6.38 13.45 -9.26
N LEU A 121 7.33 13.28 -10.19
CA LEU A 121 8.38 14.28 -10.45
C LEU A 121 7.81 15.56 -11.07
N SER A 122 6.87 15.45 -12.03
CA SER A 122 6.23 16.62 -12.62
C SER A 122 5.39 17.39 -11.61
N ALA A 123 4.68 16.70 -10.71
CA ALA A 123 3.89 17.36 -9.68
C ALA A 123 4.77 18.04 -8.63
N THR A 124 5.85 17.38 -8.18
CA THR A 124 6.84 18.00 -7.30
C THR A 124 7.47 19.23 -7.96
N ALA A 125 7.87 19.14 -9.24
CA ALA A 125 8.41 20.27 -9.98
C ALA A 125 7.41 21.43 -10.09
N ALA A 126 6.14 21.15 -10.36
CA ALA A 126 5.08 22.16 -10.42
C ALA A 126 4.87 22.86 -9.06
N ILE A 127 4.85 22.10 -7.96
CA ILE A 127 4.72 22.67 -6.62
C ILE A 127 5.92 23.52 -6.24
N SER A 128 7.15 23.13 -6.61
CA SER A 128 8.35 23.95 -6.36
C SER A 128 8.28 25.35 -6.97
N LEU A 129 7.53 25.55 -8.07
CA LEU A 129 7.32 26.87 -8.69
C LEU A 129 6.44 27.81 -7.85
N THR A 130 5.65 27.25 -6.93
CA THR A 130 4.71 28.02 -6.10
C THR A 130 5.33 28.53 -4.80
N GLY A 131 6.52 28.02 -4.44
CA GLY A 131 7.15 28.29 -3.15
C GLY A 131 6.47 27.61 -1.95
N VAL A 132 5.46 26.76 -2.18
CA VAL A 132 4.80 26.00 -1.13
C VAL A 132 5.69 24.82 -0.71
N GLU A 133 5.96 24.74 0.60
CA GLU A 133 6.75 23.65 1.17
C GLU A 133 5.93 22.36 1.29
N ALA A 134 6.52 21.25 0.84
CA ALA A 134 6.01 19.91 1.04
C ALA A 134 6.71 19.26 2.25
N GLY A 135 5.99 18.43 3.01
CA GLY A 135 6.56 17.65 4.10
C GLY A 135 7.48 16.54 3.59
N THR A 136 8.48 16.18 4.40
CA THR A 136 9.46 15.15 4.06
C THR A 136 9.06 13.80 4.66
N ASN A 137 9.27 12.71 3.94
CA ASN A 137 9.06 11.37 4.49
C ASN A 137 10.12 11.08 5.58
N ASN A 138 9.70 10.60 6.75
CA ASN A 138 10.58 10.34 7.90
C ASN A 138 11.70 9.34 7.57
N ALA A 139 11.44 8.33 6.74
CA ALA A 139 12.47 7.37 6.31
C ALA A 139 13.50 8.03 5.38
N ALA A 140 13.05 8.91 4.48
CA ALA A 140 13.94 9.70 3.64
C ALA A 140 14.76 10.69 4.47
N GLN A 141 14.15 11.36 5.46
CA GLN A 141 14.83 12.28 6.38
C GLN A 141 15.92 11.55 7.18
N LEU A 142 15.59 10.39 7.77
CA LEU A 142 16.58 9.58 8.48
C LEU A 142 17.72 9.12 7.54
N GLY A 143 17.41 8.84 6.28
CA GLY A 143 18.39 8.52 5.26
C GLY A 143 19.26 9.70 4.81
N MET A 144 18.77 10.94 4.89
CA MET A 144 19.61 12.13 4.70
C MET A 144 20.63 12.30 5.84
N GLU A 145 20.24 11.91 7.05
CA GLU A 145 21.11 11.92 8.23
C GLU A 145 22.06 10.70 8.27
N ASN A 146 21.64 9.56 7.72
CA ASN A 146 22.35 8.27 7.74
C ASN A 146 22.24 7.59 6.35
N PRO A 147 23.10 7.91 5.37
CA PRO A 147 22.95 7.49 3.97
C PRO A 147 22.84 5.98 3.73
N GLU A 148 23.41 5.14 4.59
CA GLU A 148 23.29 3.68 4.54
C GLU A 148 21.84 3.19 4.68
N VAL A 149 20.98 3.96 5.35
CA VAL A 149 19.53 3.68 5.43
C VAL A 149 18.91 3.70 4.03
N LEU A 150 19.33 4.63 3.16
CA LEU A 150 18.82 4.70 1.79
C LEU A 150 19.20 3.46 0.98
N LEU A 151 20.41 2.94 1.16
CA LEU A 151 20.86 1.70 0.51
C LEU A 151 20.06 0.48 0.97
N LEU A 152 19.67 0.42 2.25
CA LEU A 152 18.77 -0.61 2.77
C LEU A 152 17.35 -0.49 2.19
N LEU A 153 16.85 0.74 2.04
CA LEU A 153 15.49 1.00 1.57
C LEU A 153 15.28 0.59 0.10
N ILE A 154 16.32 0.55 -0.72
CA ILE A 154 16.25 0.12 -2.13
C ILE A 154 15.74 -1.34 -2.26
N PRO A 155 16.43 -2.38 -1.75
CA PRO A 155 15.92 -3.75 -1.80
C PRO A 155 14.67 -3.93 -0.94
N ALA A 156 14.56 -3.23 0.20
CA ALA A 156 13.37 -3.30 1.04
C ALA A 156 12.11 -2.77 0.32
N SER A 157 12.26 -1.85 -0.64
CA SER A 157 11.14 -1.34 -1.43
C SER A 157 10.44 -2.45 -2.22
N PHE A 158 11.20 -3.41 -2.75
CA PHE A 158 10.65 -4.55 -3.48
C PHE A 158 10.20 -5.70 -2.59
N LEU A 159 10.85 -5.89 -1.44
CA LEU A 159 10.64 -7.08 -0.61
C LEU A 159 9.60 -6.87 0.49
N LEU A 160 9.48 -5.65 1.01
CA LEU A 160 8.62 -5.33 2.15
C LEU A 160 7.66 -4.19 1.84
N ILE A 161 8.15 -3.04 1.36
CA ILE A 161 7.32 -1.84 1.21
C ILE A 161 6.24 -2.05 0.15
N GLY A 162 6.64 -2.29 -1.09
CA GLY A 162 5.72 -2.55 -2.20
C GLY A 162 4.76 -3.69 -1.89
N PRO A 163 5.25 -4.91 -1.55
CA PRO A 163 4.35 -6.03 -1.26
C PRO A 163 3.41 -5.80 -0.08
N GLY A 164 3.91 -5.31 1.05
CA GLY A 164 3.12 -5.14 2.27
C GLY A 164 2.03 -4.08 2.13
N GLU A 165 2.39 -2.93 1.56
CA GLU A 165 1.44 -1.85 1.32
C GLU A 165 0.44 -2.24 0.23
N GLU A 166 0.88 -2.71 -0.93
CA GLU A 166 -0.03 -3.03 -2.02
C GLU A 166 -1.01 -4.14 -1.63
N LEU A 167 -0.58 -5.15 -0.87
CA LEU A 167 -1.46 -6.21 -0.39
C LEU A 167 -2.63 -5.66 0.45
N LEU A 168 -2.37 -4.70 1.36
CA LEU A 168 -3.43 -4.07 2.15
C LEU A 168 -4.27 -3.11 1.30
N TYR A 169 -3.65 -2.22 0.54
CA TYR A 169 -4.39 -1.11 -0.06
C TYR A 169 -5.03 -1.46 -1.41
N ARG A 170 -4.44 -2.36 -2.19
CA ARG A 170 -4.94 -2.74 -3.53
C ARG A 170 -5.64 -4.09 -3.41
N GLY A 171 -4.95 -5.06 -2.83
CA GLY A 171 -5.51 -6.39 -2.59
C GLY A 171 -6.74 -6.38 -1.68
N VAL A 172 -6.79 -5.51 -0.67
CA VAL A 172 -7.90 -5.50 0.28
C VAL A 172 -8.75 -4.24 0.19
N VAL A 173 -8.20 -3.04 0.39
CA VAL A 173 -8.99 -1.79 0.45
C VAL A 173 -9.63 -1.46 -0.91
N GLN A 174 -8.88 -1.50 -2.01
CA GLN A 174 -9.41 -1.27 -3.35
C GLN A 174 -10.42 -2.34 -3.75
N ASN A 175 -10.08 -3.64 -3.60
CA ASN A 175 -11.03 -4.72 -3.92
C ASN A 175 -12.32 -4.63 -3.13
N ARG A 176 -12.23 -4.28 -1.83
CA ARG A 176 -13.41 -4.05 -1.02
C ARG A 176 -14.30 -2.95 -1.59
N LEU A 177 -13.71 -1.85 -2.04
CA LEU A 177 -14.46 -0.79 -2.74
C LEU A 177 -15.01 -1.28 -4.09
N ARG A 178 -14.24 -2.06 -4.86
CA ARG A 178 -14.63 -2.61 -6.17
C ARG A 178 -15.81 -3.56 -6.12
N GLU A 179 -16.05 -4.22 -4.99
CA GLU A 179 -17.27 -5.02 -4.77
C GLU A 179 -18.55 -4.20 -4.97
N ARG A 180 -18.50 -2.86 -4.87
CA ARG A 180 -19.68 -1.96 -4.90
C ARG A 180 -19.55 -0.73 -5.77
N LEU A 181 -18.34 -0.34 -6.14
CA LEU A 181 -18.06 0.84 -6.95
C LEU A 181 -17.33 0.42 -8.22
N PRO A 182 -17.61 1.04 -9.37
CA PRO A 182 -16.80 0.84 -10.56
C PRO A 182 -15.34 1.27 -10.32
N ALA A 183 -14.41 0.74 -11.12
CA ALA A 183 -12.98 1.02 -11.00
C ALA A 183 -12.66 2.52 -10.94
N VAL A 184 -13.33 3.31 -11.79
CA VAL A 184 -13.16 4.78 -11.87
C VAL A 184 -13.45 5.50 -10.56
N ALA A 185 -14.26 4.92 -9.66
CA ALA A 185 -14.53 5.48 -8.34
C ALA A 185 -13.71 4.79 -7.23
N ALA A 186 -13.56 3.47 -7.30
CA ALA A 186 -12.83 2.71 -6.29
C ALA A 186 -11.34 3.03 -6.25
N ILE A 187 -10.70 3.20 -7.42
CA ILE A 187 -9.25 3.49 -7.50
C ILE A 187 -8.93 4.84 -6.85
N PRO A 188 -9.58 5.98 -7.21
CA PRO A 188 -9.33 7.25 -6.53
C PRO A 188 -9.59 7.21 -5.02
N LEU A 189 -10.65 6.52 -4.58
CA LEU A 189 -10.94 6.40 -3.14
C LEU A 189 -9.88 5.59 -2.40
N ALA A 190 -9.44 4.45 -2.96
CA ALA A 190 -8.35 3.67 -2.38
C ALA A 190 -7.03 4.45 -2.35
N SER A 191 -6.76 5.22 -3.41
CA SER A 191 -5.62 6.13 -3.51
C SER A 191 -5.65 7.23 -2.47
N LEU A 192 -6.79 7.86 -2.23
CA LEU A 192 -6.95 8.87 -1.19
C LEU A 192 -6.76 8.28 0.21
N ILE A 193 -7.32 7.09 0.48
CA ILE A 193 -7.11 6.38 1.74
C ILE A 193 -5.62 6.09 1.93
N PHE A 194 -4.97 5.50 0.92
CA PHE A 194 -3.53 5.20 0.93
C PHE A 194 -2.67 6.45 1.14
N ALA A 195 -2.92 7.55 0.42
CA ALA A 195 -2.13 8.76 0.60
C ALA A 195 -2.33 9.35 2.00
N SER A 196 -3.55 9.31 2.54
CA SER A 196 -3.88 9.92 3.84
C SER A 196 -3.15 9.27 5.02
N ILE A 197 -2.91 7.96 4.99
CA ILE A 197 -2.19 7.26 6.07
C ILE A 197 -0.75 7.77 6.26
N HIS A 198 -0.16 8.35 5.21
CA HIS A 198 1.20 8.89 5.24
C HIS A 198 1.33 10.13 6.10
N TYR A 199 0.22 10.74 6.55
CA TYR A 199 0.28 11.91 7.43
C TYR A 199 1.17 11.71 8.67
N PHE A 200 1.23 10.48 9.18
CA PHE A 200 2.03 10.13 10.36
C PHE A 200 3.49 9.80 10.04
N SER A 201 3.80 9.48 8.78
CA SER A 201 5.17 9.22 8.30
C SER A 201 5.81 10.43 7.61
N LEU A 202 5.12 11.58 7.61
CA LEU A 202 5.60 12.85 7.06
C LEU A 202 5.97 13.82 8.19
N SER A 203 7.13 14.46 8.07
CA SER A 203 7.57 15.57 8.90
C SER A 203 7.17 16.92 8.29
N GLY A 204 7.39 18.00 9.04
CA GLY A 204 6.96 19.35 8.66
C GLY A 204 5.60 19.75 9.24
N SER A 205 5.17 20.97 8.90
CA SER A 205 3.91 21.57 9.36
C SER A 205 2.68 20.79 8.86
N PRO A 206 1.51 20.90 9.52
CA PRO A 206 0.30 20.24 9.06
C PRO A 206 -0.06 20.54 7.59
N SER A 207 0.14 21.77 7.13
CA SER A 207 -0.09 22.16 5.74
C SER A 207 0.92 21.49 4.79
N ALA A 208 2.21 21.46 5.14
CA ALA A 208 3.24 20.80 4.33
C ALA A 208 2.96 19.30 4.15
N ARG A 209 2.48 18.62 5.20
CA ARG A 209 2.07 17.21 5.10
C ARG A 209 0.90 17.02 4.15
N LEU A 210 -0.10 17.90 4.18
CA LEU A 210 -1.24 17.85 3.25
C LEU A 210 -0.82 18.08 1.79
N VAL A 211 0.18 18.93 1.56
CA VAL A 211 0.79 19.12 0.23
C VAL A 211 1.40 17.80 -0.25
N SER A 212 2.24 17.15 0.57
CA SER A 212 2.84 15.85 0.22
C SER A 212 1.79 14.77 -0.01
N ILE A 213 0.73 14.71 0.80
CA ILE A 213 -0.38 13.77 0.60
C ILE A 213 -1.05 14.01 -0.76
N SER A 214 -1.27 15.28 -1.12
CA SER A 214 -1.88 15.63 -2.42
C SER A 214 -1.02 15.16 -3.60
N LEU A 215 0.31 15.27 -3.47
CA LEU A 215 1.26 14.76 -4.45
C LEU A 215 1.27 13.22 -4.51
N LEU A 216 1.22 12.57 -3.34
CA LEU A 216 1.24 11.11 -3.21
C LEU A 216 0.04 10.44 -3.87
N VAL A 217 -1.12 11.11 -3.97
CA VAL A 217 -2.31 10.59 -4.67
C VAL A 217 -1.98 10.19 -6.12
N LEU A 218 -1.09 10.92 -6.80
CA LEU A 218 -0.82 10.71 -8.22
C LEU A 218 -0.16 9.34 -8.53
N PRO A 219 0.98 8.96 -7.94
CA PRO A 219 1.57 7.63 -8.16
C PRO A 219 0.65 6.50 -7.69
N THR A 220 -0.09 6.65 -6.58
CA THR A 220 -1.00 5.58 -6.12
C THR A 220 -2.19 5.35 -7.05
N LEU A 221 -2.64 6.36 -7.81
CA LEU A 221 -3.63 6.15 -8.88
C LEU A 221 -3.08 5.18 -9.94
N VAL A 222 -1.80 5.29 -10.27
CA VAL A 222 -1.13 4.38 -11.21
C VAL A 222 -1.06 2.97 -10.63
N PHE A 223 -0.70 2.84 -9.34
CA PHE A 223 -0.64 1.53 -8.68
C PHE A 223 -2.01 0.83 -8.69
N GLY A 224 -3.08 1.56 -8.35
CA GLY A 224 -4.44 1.01 -8.42
C GLY A 224 -4.90 0.68 -9.83
N ALA A 225 -4.49 1.47 -10.84
CA ALA A 225 -4.82 1.22 -12.24
C ALA A 225 -4.08 -0.02 -12.80
N VAL A 226 -2.77 -0.17 -12.55
CA VAL A 226 -2.04 -1.36 -13.02
C VAL A 226 -2.52 -2.61 -12.31
N TYR A 227 -2.99 -2.50 -11.07
CA TYR A 227 -3.66 -3.60 -10.37
C TYR A 227 -4.97 -3.99 -11.06
N GLU A 228 -5.87 -3.04 -11.33
CA GLU A 228 -7.14 -3.31 -12.02
C GLU A 228 -6.93 -3.92 -13.42
N LEU A 229 -5.90 -3.48 -14.15
CA LEU A 229 -5.59 -3.99 -15.49
C LEU A 229 -4.98 -5.39 -15.50
N SER A 230 -4.29 -5.77 -14.41
CA SER A 230 -3.57 -7.04 -14.32
C SER A 230 -4.31 -8.08 -13.51
N ASP A 231 -5.15 -7.69 -12.56
CA ASP A 231 -5.68 -8.58 -11.52
C ASP A 231 -4.56 -9.45 -10.91
N ASN A 232 -3.44 -8.79 -10.58
CA ASN A 232 -2.25 -9.44 -10.05
C ASN A 232 -1.53 -8.52 -9.08
N ILE A 233 -1.54 -8.84 -7.78
CA ILE A 233 -0.94 -7.99 -6.75
C ILE A 233 0.58 -7.84 -6.87
N VAL A 234 1.26 -8.75 -7.57
CA VAL A 234 2.70 -8.66 -7.81
C VAL A 234 3.04 -7.48 -8.73
N VAL A 235 2.17 -7.15 -9.68
CA VAL A 235 2.36 -6.05 -10.64
C VAL A 235 2.46 -4.68 -9.95
N PRO A 236 1.46 -4.21 -9.18
CA PRO A 236 1.57 -2.96 -8.46
C PRO A 236 2.67 -3.00 -7.40
N ALA A 237 2.93 -4.14 -6.76
CA ALA A 237 4.02 -4.27 -5.78
C ALA A 237 5.40 -4.02 -6.41
N LEU A 238 5.66 -4.55 -7.61
CA LEU A 238 6.89 -4.28 -8.35
C LEU A 238 6.94 -2.84 -8.86
N THR A 239 5.84 -2.30 -9.37
CA THR A 239 5.75 -0.89 -9.82
C THR A 239 6.05 0.07 -8.67
N HIS A 240 5.42 -0.15 -7.51
CA HIS A 240 5.61 0.66 -6.32
C HIS A 240 7.02 0.48 -5.75
N GLY A 241 7.50 -0.77 -5.64
CA GLY A 241 8.86 -1.05 -5.21
C GLY A 241 9.91 -0.35 -6.06
N ALA A 242 9.74 -0.38 -7.40
CA ALA A 242 10.63 0.33 -8.33
C ALA A 242 10.54 1.85 -8.17
N TYR A 243 9.34 2.40 -8.01
CA TYR A 243 9.14 3.83 -7.76
C TYR A 243 9.91 4.29 -6.52
N ASN A 244 9.74 3.62 -5.38
CA ASN A 244 10.41 3.97 -4.13
C ASN A 244 11.93 3.75 -4.20
N ALA A 245 12.36 2.61 -4.74
CA ALA A 245 13.77 2.29 -4.92
C ALA A 245 14.49 3.37 -5.74
N THR A 246 13.86 3.88 -6.80
CA THR A 246 14.41 4.98 -7.62
C THR A 246 14.51 6.27 -6.81
N LEU A 247 13.48 6.65 -6.05
CA LEU A 247 13.54 7.86 -5.22
C LEU A 247 14.65 7.80 -4.16
N PHE A 248 14.81 6.65 -3.47
CA PHE A 248 15.90 6.47 -2.51
C PHE A 248 17.27 6.46 -3.17
N SER A 249 17.39 5.86 -4.37
CA SER A 249 18.63 5.87 -5.15
C SER A 249 19.03 7.28 -5.57
N LEU A 250 18.08 8.07 -6.09
CA LEU A 250 18.30 9.45 -6.48
C LEU A 250 18.72 10.32 -5.29
N LEU A 251 18.06 10.15 -4.14
CA LEU A 251 18.43 10.86 -2.92
C LEU A 251 19.84 10.50 -2.45
N TYR A 252 20.18 9.21 -2.43
CA TYR A 252 21.53 8.77 -2.07
C TYR A 252 22.60 9.37 -2.98
N ILE A 253 22.38 9.30 -4.29
CA ILE A 253 23.30 9.87 -5.30
C ILE A 253 23.46 11.38 -5.08
N ALA A 254 22.35 12.11 -4.90
CA ALA A 254 22.39 13.55 -4.67
C ALA A 254 23.22 13.93 -3.44
N LEU A 255 23.09 13.18 -2.33
CA LEU A 255 23.87 13.39 -1.12
C LEU A 255 25.36 13.18 -1.35
N GLN A 256 25.74 12.11 -2.06
CA GLN A 256 27.15 11.85 -2.37
C GLN A 256 27.78 12.97 -3.20
N PHE A 257 27.07 13.47 -4.23
CA PHE A 257 27.57 14.59 -5.03
C PHE A 257 27.65 15.90 -4.25
N SER A 258 26.72 16.16 -3.34
CA SER A 258 26.72 17.37 -2.51
C SER A 258 27.89 17.42 -1.51
N GLN A 259 28.40 16.27 -1.07
CA GLN A 259 29.53 16.19 -0.15
C GLN A 259 30.89 16.30 -0.86
N MET A 260 30.92 16.13 -2.18
CA MET A 260 32.13 16.26 -3.01
C MET A 260 32.34 17.69 -3.54
N ALA A 261 31.34 18.56 -3.42
CA ALA A 261 31.36 19.96 -3.86
C ALA A 261 31.68 20.91 -2.70
#